data_AF-A0A7D5V9I1-F1
#
_entry.id   AF-A0A7D5V9I1-F1
#
_cell.length_a   1.000
_cell.length_b   1.000
_cell.length_c   1.000
_cell.angle_alpha   90.00
_cell.angle_beta   90.00
_cell.angle_gamma   90.00
#
_symmetry.space_group_name_H-M   'P 1'
#
loop_
_entity.id
_entity.type
_entity.pdbx_description
1 polymer ?
#
loop_
_entity_poly.entity_id
_entity_poly.type
_entity_poly.pdbx_seq_one_letter_code
_entity_poly.pdbx_strand_id
1 'polypeptide(L)'
;MNIIQTRYFELSNANTGEHKFYELTLNDDGTLISRYGRIGANGQTKTQHFDSVEAMLKAADKTTAEKLNKGYQPATLGETAPQETQHQRILRNARELYDLISNGNSQLAQRCSAQFKAFIEDEDNKEEYEEQNDELINYGFKEAADWELVFFVDWKDTESMLDVLDTLCGNLHIDIEFDWGCADPEDELEVGQIMLLAHEQLQQQGFALWHWDTGDDAYLGWIGRVADHAQIANCAQALGLNAAYPDQLA
;
A
#
# COMPACT_ATOMS: atom_id res chain seq x y z
N MET A 1 -27.53 -6.14 -38.29
CA MET A 1 -26.72 -6.95 -37.37
C MET A 1 -27.31 -6.77 -35.99
N ASN A 2 -28.05 -7.76 -35.52
CA ASN A 2 -28.58 -7.79 -34.15
C ASN A 2 -27.75 -8.75 -33.31
N ILE A 3 -27.59 -8.40 -32.03
CA ILE A 3 -26.92 -9.25 -31.05
C ILE A 3 -27.90 -10.37 -30.66
N ILE A 4 -27.50 -11.62 -30.84
CA ILE A 4 -28.21 -12.79 -30.33
C ILE A 4 -27.90 -12.98 -28.84
N GLN A 5 -26.61 -12.93 -28.49
CA GLN A 5 -26.14 -13.24 -27.14
C GLN A 5 -24.81 -12.53 -26.86
N THR A 6 -24.65 -12.10 -25.61
CA THR A 6 -23.35 -11.71 -25.06
C THR A 6 -22.95 -12.67 -23.95
N ARG A 7 -21.67 -13.05 -23.90
CA ARG A 7 -21.08 -13.83 -22.80
C ARG A 7 -19.91 -13.06 -22.23
N TYR A 8 -19.97 -12.73 -20.95
CA TYR A 8 -18.95 -11.95 -20.26
C TYR A 8 -18.30 -12.77 -19.16
N PHE A 9 -16.97 -12.72 -19.09
CA PHE A 9 -16.18 -13.47 -18.15
C PHE A 9 -15.06 -12.61 -17.58
N GLU A 10 -14.71 -12.86 -16.32
CA GLU A 10 -13.62 -12.18 -15.63
C GLU A 10 -12.66 -13.19 -14.99
N LEU A 11 -11.40 -12.77 -14.85
CA LEU A 11 -10.33 -13.50 -14.18
C LEU A 11 -9.60 -12.51 -13.27
N SER A 12 -9.71 -12.72 -11.97
CA SER A 12 -9.00 -11.96 -10.94
C SER A 12 -8.18 -12.89 -10.06
N ASN A 13 -6.88 -12.62 -9.93
CA ASN A 13 -5.96 -13.40 -9.10
C ASN A 13 -4.88 -12.48 -8.51
N ALA A 14 -4.91 -12.30 -7.19
CA ALA A 14 -3.99 -11.43 -6.47
C ALA A 14 -2.53 -11.92 -6.53
N ASN A 15 -2.29 -13.23 -6.60
CA ASN A 15 -0.94 -13.81 -6.61
C ASN A 15 -0.26 -13.64 -7.97
N THR A 16 -1.02 -13.71 -9.06
CA THR A 16 -0.50 -13.56 -10.44
C THR A 16 -0.67 -12.15 -10.99
N GLY A 17 -1.40 -11.27 -10.28
CA GLY A 17 -1.73 -9.92 -10.72
C GLY A 17 -2.72 -9.88 -11.90
N GLU A 18 -3.40 -10.99 -12.19
CA GLU A 18 -4.39 -11.02 -13.26
C GLU A 18 -5.66 -10.30 -12.83
N HIS A 19 -6.14 -9.38 -13.65
CA HIS A 19 -7.41 -8.67 -13.46
C HIS A 19 -7.99 -8.32 -14.82
N LYS A 20 -8.52 -9.35 -15.51
CA LYS A 20 -8.81 -9.34 -16.95
C LYS A 20 -10.25 -9.72 -17.22
N PHE A 21 -10.83 -9.15 -18.26
CA PHE A 21 -12.12 -9.58 -18.80
C PHE A 21 -11.98 -10.20 -20.19
N TYR A 22 -12.99 -10.98 -20.56
CA TYR A 22 -13.21 -11.49 -21.89
C TYR A 22 -14.71 -11.48 -22.20
N GLU A 23 -15.08 -10.96 -23.36
CA GLU A 23 -16.45 -10.84 -23.81
C GLU A 23 -16.59 -11.45 -25.20
N LEU A 24 -17.68 -12.18 -25.42
CA LEU A 24 -18.10 -12.67 -26.72
C LEU A 24 -19.45 -12.06 -27.05
N THR A 25 -19.55 -11.36 -28.19
CA THR A 25 -20.79 -10.85 -28.75
C THR A 25 -21.10 -11.64 -30.02
N LEU A 26 -22.22 -12.37 -30.02
CA LEU A 26 -22.66 -13.24 -31.09
C LEU A 26 -23.77 -12.53 -31.87
N ASN A 27 -23.59 -12.36 -33.18
CA ASN A 27 -24.54 -11.64 -34.03
C ASN A 27 -25.32 -12.57 -34.96
N ASP A 28 -26.51 -12.12 -35.37
CA ASP A 28 -27.45 -12.85 -36.22
C ASP A 28 -26.98 -13.10 -37.66
N ASP A 29 -25.93 -12.42 -38.11
CA ASP A 29 -25.31 -12.58 -39.42
C ASP A 29 -24.09 -13.50 -39.45
N GLY A 30 -23.81 -14.21 -38.34
CA GLY A 30 -22.64 -15.09 -38.22
C GLY A 30 -21.36 -14.38 -37.81
N THR A 31 -21.43 -13.11 -37.41
CA THR A 31 -20.28 -12.34 -36.89
C THR A 31 -20.06 -12.61 -35.40
N LEU A 32 -18.88 -13.10 -35.03
CA LEU A 32 -18.41 -13.18 -33.64
C LEU A 32 -17.45 -12.04 -33.34
N ILE A 33 -17.76 -11.25 -32.32
CA ILE A 33 -16.87 -10.20 -31.81
C ILE A 33 -16.35 -10.66 -30.46
N SER A 34 -15.03 -10.68 -30.29
CA SER A 34 -14.38 -10.93 -29.02
C SER A 34 -13.75 -9.65 -28.49
N ARG A 35 -14.09 -9.22 -27.27
CA ARG A 35 -13.48 -8.08 -26.60
C ARG A 35 -12.73 -8.53 -25.35
N TYR A 36 -11.50 -8.07 -25.13
CA TYR A 36 -10.69 -8.52 -24.00
C TYR A 36 -9.70 -7.46 -23.53
N GLY A 37 -9.43 -7.43 -22.24
CA GLY A 37 -8.54 -6.43 -21.66
C GLY A 37 -8.49 -6.50 -20.14
N ARG A 38 -7.97 -5.46 -19.51
CA ARG A 38 -8.07 -5.26 -18.06
C ARG A 38 -9.51 -4.87 -17.70
N ILE A 39 -10.02 -5.38 -16.58
CA ILE A 39 -11.35 -4.99 -16.07
C ILE A 39 -11.36 -3.46 -15.86
N GLY A 40 -12.43 -2.79 -16.29
CA GLY A 40 -12.56 -1.33 -16.26
C GLY A 40 -11.97 -0.58 -17.47
N ALA A 41 -11.23 -1.25 -18.35
CA ALA A 41 -10.71 -0.65 -19.58
C ALA A 41 -11.58 -0.98 -20.81
N ASN A 42 -11.39 -0.21 -21.90
CA ASN A 42 -12.10 -0.48 -23.16
C ASN A 42 -11.73 -1.84 -23.77
N GLY A 43 -10.49 -2.29 -23.57
CA GLY A 43 -9.95 -3.54 -24.11
C GLY A 43 -9.63 -3.46 -25.61
N GLN A 44 -9.27 -4.61 -26.17
CA GLN A 44 -9.06 -4.83 -27.60
C GLN A 44 -10.21 -5.66 -28.15
N THR A 45 -10.51 -5.47 -29.43
CA THR A 45 -11.58 -6.19 -30.12
C THR A 45 -11.03 -6.98 -31.30
N LYS A 46 -11.51 -8.21 -31.46
CA LYS A 46 -11.25 -9.06 -32.62
C LYS A 46 -12.57 -9.51 -33.22
N THR A 47 -12.77 -9.27 -34.51
CA THR A 47 -13.96 -9.70 -35.25
C THR A 47 -13.64 -10.90 -36.12
N GLN A 48 -14.53 -11.89 -36.13
CA GLN A 48 -14.46 -13.08 -36.98
C GLN A 48 -15.82 -13.29 -37.64
N HIS A 49 -15.80 -13.62 -38.94
CA HIS A 49 -17.01 -13.96 -39.70
C HIS A 49 -17.03 -15.45 -39.99
N PHE A 50 -18.20 -16.07 -39.86
CA PHE A 50 -18.42 -17.48 -40.12
C PHE A 50 -19.48 -17.67 -41.20
N ASP A 51 -19.41 -18.77 -41.95
CA ASP A 51 -20.35 -19.08 -43.02
C ASP A 51 -21.79 -19.37 -42.52
N SER A 52 -21.97 -19.59 -41.22
CA SER A 52 -23.26 -19.79 -40.59
C SER A 52 -23.27 -19.41 -39.11
N VAL A 53 -24.45 -19.07 -38.59
CA VAL A 53 -24.71 -18.84 -37.16
C VAL A 53 -24.35 -20.08 -36.32
N GLU A 54 -24.58 -21.29 -36.83
CA GLU A 54 -24.23 -22.53 -36.13
C GLU A 54 -22.71 -22.70 -35.99
N ALA A 55 -21.94 -22.38 -37.04
CA ALA A 55 -20.47 -22.42 -36.99
C ALA A 55 -19.93 -21.39 -35.99
N MET A 56 -20.51 -20.19 -35.95
CA MET A 56 -20.19 -19.14 -34.97
C MET A 56 -20.48 -19.61 -33.54
N LEU A 57 -21.65 -20.23 -33.28
CA LEU A 57 -22.02 -20.75 -31.96
C LEU A 57 -21.03 -21.81 -31.46
N LYS A 58 -20.64 -22.76 -32.33
CA LYS A 58 -19.62 -23.77 -32.00
C LYS A 58 -18.26 -23.15 -31.65
N ALA A 59 -17.85 -22.11 -32.38
CA ALA A 59 -16.62 -21.38 -32.07
C ALA A 59 -16.71 -20.61 -30.73
N ALA A 60 -17.85 -20.00 -30.44
CA ALA A 60 -18.10 -19.31 -29.18
C ALA A 60 -18.13 -20.28 -27.97
N ASP A 61 -18.75 -21.45 -28.11
CA ASP A 61 -18.80 -22.50 -27.09
C ASP A 61 -17.41 -23.06 -26.80
N LYS A 62 -16.63 -23.34 -27.85
CA LYS A 62 -15.22 -23.74 -27.71
C LYS A 62 -14.41 -22.68 -26.95
N THR A 63 -14.53 -21.41 -27.35
CA THR A 63 -13.84 -20.30 -26.69
C THR A 63 -14.27 -20.16 -25.23
N THR A 64 -15.56 -20.36 -24.94
CA THR A 64 -16.10 -20.33 -23.58
C THR A 64 -15.45 -21.42 -22.72
N ALA A 65 -15.44 -22.68 -23.18
CA ALA A 65 -14.83 -23.78 -22.45
C ALA A 65 -13.32 -23.56 -22.20
N GLU A 66 -12.60 -23.05 -23.20
CA GLU A 66 -11.19 -22.68 -23.07
C GLU A 66 -10.96 -21.59 -22.01
N LYS A 67 -11.86 -20.60 -21.91
CA LYS A 67 -11.74 -19.52 -20.91
C LYS A 67 -12.04 -20.02 -19.51
N LEU A 68 -13.10 -20.81 -19.33
CA LEU A 68 -13.44 -21.42 -18.04
C LEU A 68 -12.30 -22.33 -17.54
N ASN A 69 -11.67 -23.12 -18.42
CA ASN A 69 -10.50 -23.94 -18.07
C ASN A 69 -9.28 -23.12 -17.64
N LYS A 70 -9.18 -21.85 -18.08
CA LYS A 70 -8.14 -20.91 -17.65
C LYS A 70 -8.48 -20.17 -16.35
N GLY A 71 -9.58 -20.54 -15.70
CA GLY A 71 -10.02 -19.93 -14.45
C GLY A 71 -10.88 -18.68 -14.60
N TYR A 72 -11.26 -18.29 -15.82
CA TYR A 72 -12.27 -17.25 -15.99
C TYR A 72 -13.62 -17.73 -15.43
N GLN A 73 -14.37 -16.81 -14.86
CA GLN A 73 -15.72 -17.06 -14.34
C GLN A 73 -16.74 -16.18 -15.06
N PRO A 74 -17.97 -16.67 -15.29
CA PRO A 74 -19.05 -15.81 -15.77
C PRO A 74 -19.27 -14.64 -14.80
N ALA A 75 -19.42 -13.43 -15.34
CA ALA A 75 -19.58 -12.21 -14.56
C ALA A 75 -20.57 -11.25 -15.24
N THR A 76 -20.97 -10.21 -14.52
CA THR A 76 -21.75 -9.11 -15.09
C THR A 76 -20.82 -7.92 -15.35
N LEU A 77 -20.88 -7.38 -16.57
CA LEU A 77 -20.08 -6.22 -16.94
C LEU A 77 -20.40 -5.03 -16.01
N GLY A 78 -19.36 -4.52 -15.35
CA GLY A 78 -19.43 -3.34 -14.49
C GLY A 78 -19.65 -3.62 -13.00
N GLU A 79 -19.84 -4.88 -12.59
CA GLU A 79 -19.93 -5.23 -11.16
C GLU A 79 -18.55 -5.27 -10.48
N THR A 80 -17.52 -5.73 -11.19
CA THR A 80 -16.15 -5.77 -10.66
C THR A 80 -15.43 -4.45 -10.88
N ALA A 81 -14.89 -3.89 -9.79
CA ALA A 81 -14.13 -2.65 -9.84
C ALA A 81 -12.84 -2.79 -10.68
N PRO A 82 -12.38 -1.72 -11.34
CA PRO A 82 -11.06 -1.69 -11.94
C PRO A 82 -9.96 -2.00 -10.91
N GLN A 83 -8.84 -2.55 -11.37
CA GLN A 83 -7.66 -2.66 -10.51
C GLN A 83 -7.16 -1.25 -10.16
N GLU A 84 -6.82 -1.03 -8.89
CA GLU A 84 -6.22 0.22 -8.45
C GLU A 84 -4.90 0.50 -9.21
N THR A 85 -4.71 1.75 -9.60
CA THR A 85 -3.42 2.22 -10.15
C THR A 85 -2.34 2.17 -9.08
N GLN A 86 -1.06 2.27 -9.46
CA GLN A 86 0.03 2.38 -8.49
C GLN A 86 -0.17 3.58 -7.54
N HIS A 87 -0.56 4.74 -8.09
CA HIS A 87 -0.86 5.95 -7.30
C HIS A 87 -1.98 5.72 -6.27
N GLN A 88 -3.09 5.11 -6.70
CA GLN A 88 -4.19 4.72 -5.78
C GLN A 88 -3.71 3.72 -4.72
N ARG A 89 -2.87 2.77 -5.15
CA ARG A 89 -1.99 1.89 -4.36
C ARG A 89 -1.40 2.60 -3.14
N ILE A 90 -0.54 3.57 -3.47
CA ILE A 90 0.28 4.33 -2.54
C ILE A 90 -0.62 5.12 -1.58
N LEU A 91 -1.57 5.90 -2.10
CA LEU A 91 -2.48 6.69 -1.28
C LEU A 91 -3.31 5.85 -0.31
N ARG A 92 -3.81 4.68 -0.74
CA ARG A 92 -4.57 3.76 0.12
C ARG A 92 -3.69 3.24 1.27
N ASN A 93 -2.49 2.75 0.96
CA ASN A 93 -1.58 2.19 1.96
C ASN A 93 -1.06 3.25 2.93
N ALA A 94 -0.73 4.46 2.45
CA ALA A 94 -0.32 5.56 3.33
C ALA A 94 -1.43 5.94 4.30
N ARG A 95 -2.67 6.05 3.81
CA ARG A 95 -3.84 6.32 4.67
C ARG A 95 -4.06 5.24 5.72
N GLU A 96 -3.96 3.97 5.30
CA GLU A 96 -4.10 2.82 6.20
C GLU A 96 -2.98 2.83 7.26
N LEU A 97 -1.73 3.08 6.85
CA LEU A 97 -0.60 3.16 7.77
C LEU A 97 -0.78 4.30 8.79
N TYR A 98 -1.15 5.51 8.36
CA TYR A 98 -1.43 6.61 9.28
C TYR A 98 -2.55 6.29 10.27
N ASP A 99 -3.62 5.63 9.82
CA ASP A 99 -4.72 5.22 10.70
C ASP A 99 -4.22 4.25 11.78
N LEU A 100 -3.42 3.26 11.39
CA LEU A 100 -2.84 2.27 12.31
C LEU A 100 -1.89 2.90 13.32
N ILE A 101 -0.96 3.76 12.89
CA ILE A 101 0.05 4.36 13.78
C ILE A 101 -0.51 5.54 14.59
N SER A 102 -1.67 6.10 14.24
CA SER A 102 -2.32 7.17 15.02
C SER A 102 -2.97 6.71 16.33
N ASN A 103 -2.94 5.41 16.62
CA ASN A 103 -3.57 4.79 17.79
C ASN A 103 -5.02 5.25 18.04
N GLY A 104 -5.82 5.37 16.98
CA GLY A 104 -7.22 5.76 17.06
C GLY A 104 -7.48 7.27 16.96
N ASN A 105 -6.45 8.10 16.78
CA ASN A 105 -6.62 9.51 16.45
C ASN A 105 -6.94 9.70 14.96
N SER A 106 -8.18 9.38 14.56
CA SER A 106 -8.59 9.43 13.15
C SER A 106 -8.51 10.81 12.52
N GLN A 107 -8.59 11.90 13.29
CA GLN A 107 -8.44 13.25 12.75
C GLN A 107 -7.00 13.54 12.35
N LEU A 108 -6.04 13.16 13.21
CA LEU A 108 -4.62 13.25 12.92
C LEU A 108 -4.26 12.38 11.69
N ALA A 109 -4.71 11.12 11.67
CA ALA A 109 -4.48 10.23 10.54
C ALA A 109 -5.03 10.79 9.20
N GLN A 110 -6.24 11.36 9.22
CA GLN A 110 -6.84 11.97 8.03
C GLN A 110 -6.06 13.20 7.55
N ARG A 111 -5.57 14.04 8.48
CA ARG A 111 -4.74 15.20 8.13
C ARG A 111 -3.41 14.75 7.50
N CYS A 112 -2.68 13.84 8.15
CA CYS A 112 -1.41 13.32 7.61
C CYS A 112 -1.62 12.68 6.23
N SER A 113 -2.68 11.89 6.06
CA SER A 113 -3.03 11.30 4.76
C SER A 113 -3.27 12.36 3.67
N ALA A 114 -3.94 13.46 4.02
CA ALA A 114 -4.20 14.56 3.09
C ALA A 114 -2.92 15.35 2.76
N GLN A 115 -2.05 15.58 3.75
CA GLN A 115 -0.75 16.24 3.56
C GLN A 115 0.18 15.38 2.68
N PHE A 116 0.27 14.08 2.96
CA PHE A 116 1.03 13.14 2.13
C PHE A 116 0.55 13.15 0.68
N LYS A 117 -0.78 13.07 0.48
CA LYS A 117 -1.37 13.14 -0.86
C LYS A 117 -0.98 14.44 -1.57
N ALA A 118 -1.11 15.57 -0.89
CA ALA A 118 -0.75 16.86 -1.45
C ALA A 118 0.73 16.91 -1.82
N PHE A 119 1.61 16.37 -0.96
CA PHE A 119 3.05 16.33 -1.20
C PHE A 119 3.42 15.55 -2.46
N ILE A 120 2.90 14.32 -2.63
CA ILE A 120 3.27 13.48 -3.79
C ILE A 120 2.54 13.87 -5.08
N GLU A 121 1.48 14.67 -4.99
CA GLU A 121 0.75 15.20 -6.14
C GLU A 121 1.26 16.58 -6.57
N ASP A 122 2.06 17.25 -5.75
CA ASP A 122 2.69 18.52 -6.06
C ASP A 122 3.69 18.37 -7.23
N GLU A 123 3.64 19.30 -8.18
CA GLU A 123 4.47 19.22 -9.39
C GLU A 123 5.93 19.60 -9.12
N ASP A 124 6.18 20.53 -8.19
CA ASP A 124 7.55 20.95 -7.86
C ASP A 124 8.27 19.80 -7.13
N ASN A 125 7.58 19.12 -6.21
CA ASN A 125 8.14 17.92 -5.57
C ASN A 125 8.36 16.78 -6.57
N LYS A 126 7.43 16.53 -7.50
CA LYS A 126 7.65 15.49 -8.53
C LYS A 126 8.86 15.79 -9.42
N GLU A 127 9.10 17.06 -9.71
CA GLU A 127 10.28 17.49 -10.47
C GLU A 127 11.56 17.32 -9.64
N GLU A 128 11.54 17.66 -8.34
CA GLU A 128 12.66 17.48 -7.43
C GLU A 128 13.11 16.02 -7.30
N TYR A 129 12.15 15.09 -7.23
CA TYR A 129 12.39 13.64 -7.07
C TYR A 129 12.18 12.86 -8.38
N GLU A 130 12.43 13.48 -9.54
CA GLU A 130 12.30 12.79 -10.83
C GLU A 130 13.20 11.54 -10.85
N GLU A 131 12.65 10.40 -11.28
CA GLU A 131 13.30 9.08 -11.24
C GLU A 131 13.50 8.46 -9.84
N GLN A 132 13.24 9.19 -8.76
CA GLN A 132 13.39 8.76 -7.36
C GLN A 132 12.04 8.65 -6.64
N ASN A 133 11.08 7.94 -7.25
CA ASN A 133 9.72 7.80 -6.70
C ASN A 133 9.68 7.26 -5.27
N ASP A 134 10.62 6.39 -4.89
CA ASP A 134 10.68 5.84 -3.54
C ASP A 134 11.12 6.91 -2.52
N GLU A 135 12.03 7.82 -2.89
CA GLU A 135 12.45 8.94 -2.04
C GLU A 135 11.32 9.96 -1.88
N LEU A 136 10.59 10.28 -2.96
CA LEU A 136 9.38 11.12 -2.89
C LEU A 136 8.35 10.57 -1.89
N ILE A 137 8.15 9.25 -1.89
CA ILE A 137 7.21 8.59 -0.97
C ILE A 137 7.75 8.62 0.46
N ASN A 138 9.02 8.28 0.68
CA ASN A 138 9.64 8.30 2.01
C ASN A 138 9.58 9.70 2.63
N TYR A 139 10.04 10.71 1.89
CA TYR A 139 10.08 12.09 2.37
C TYR A 139 8.67 12.66 2.53
N GLY A 140 7.76 12.41 1.58
CA GLY A 140 6.37 12.83 1.74
C GLY A 140 5.69 12.19 2.94
N PHE A 141 6.00 10.92 3.24
CA PHE A 141 5.47 10.22 4.41
C PHE A 141 6.00 10.83 5.71
N LYS A 142 7.32 11.12 5.75
CA LYS A 142 7.97 11.86 6.84
C LYS A 142 7.29 13.21 7.08
N GLU A 143 7.28 14.07 6.07
CA GLU A 143 6.85 15.48 6.19
C GLU A 143 5.39 15.62 6.63
N ALA A 144 4.53 14.69 6.22
CA ALA A 144 3.12 14.73 6.53
C ALA A 144 2.79 14.41 8.00
N ALA A 145 3.71 13.82 8.76
CA ALA A 145 3.45 13.36 10.12
C ALA A 145 4.60 13.60 11.10
N ASP A 146 5.59 14.38 10.69
CA ASP A 146 6.82 14.64 11.41
C ASP A 146 6.55 15.15 12.83
N TRP A 147 7.25 14.58 13.82
CA TRP A 147 7.09 14.84 15.26
C TRP A 147 5.70 14.55 15.85
N GLU A 148 4.74 14.09 15.06
CA GLU A 148 3.38 13.83 15.51
C GLU A 148 3.04 12.33 15.54
N LEU A 149 3.39 11.61 14.47
CA LEU A 149 3.24 10.14 14.39
C LEU A 149 4.55 9.43 14.01
N VAL A 150 5.49 10.16 13.40
CA VAL A 150 6.78 9.63 12.98
C VAL A 150 7.89 10.49 13.56
N PHE A 151 9.07 9.91 13.70
CA PHE A 151 10.29 10.62 14.05
C PHE A 151 11.29 10.54 12.90
N PHE A 152 12.15 11.56 12.79
CA PHE A 152 13.34 11.57 11.96
C PHE A 152 14.48 12.18 12.78
N VAL A 153 15.41 11.34 13.24
CA VAL A 153 16.44 11.71 14.23
C VAL A 153 17.81 11.30 13.73
N ASP A 154 18.78 12.21 13.82
CA ASP A 154 20.18 11.91 13.52
C ASP A 154 20.70 10.80 14.45
N TRP A 155 21.50 9.89 13.92
CA TRP A 155 22.01 8.72 14.66
C TRP A 155 22.83 9.05 15.92
N LYS A 156 23.26 10.30 16.10
CA LYS A 156 23.98 10.80 17.28
C LYS A 156 23.18 11.74 18.16
N ASP A 157 21.97 12.10 17.76
CA ASP A 157 21.15 13.08 18.49
C ASP A 157 20.28 12.37 19.52
N THR A 158 20.90 12.07 20.67
CA THR A 158 20.28 11.38 21.81
C THR A 158 19.21 12.25 22.47
N GLU A 159 19.45 13.55 22.59
CA GLU A 159 18.48 14.55 23.10
C GLU A 159 17.18 14.49 22.28
N SER A 160 17.27 14.64 20.96
CA SER A 160 16.09 14.57 20.09
C SER A 160 15.41 13.20 20.12
N MET A 161 16.16 12.10 20.28
CA MET A 161 15.57 10.76 20.38
C MET A 161 14.74 10.59 21.66
N LEU A 162 15.23 11.07 22.80
CA LEU A 162 14.50 11.02 24.07
C LEU A 162 13.23 11.88 23.99
N ASP A 163 13.37 13.12 23.52
CA ASP A 163 12.27 14.07 23.39
C ASP A 163 11.17 13.56 22.44
N VAL A 164 11.57 12.95 21.31
CA VAL A 164 10.59 12.45 20.34
C VAL A 164 9.86 11.21 20.85
N LEU A 165 10.48 10.34 21.66
CA LEU A 165 9.78 9.21 22.28
C LEU A 165 8.70 9.68 23.25
N ASP A 166 9.01 10.65 24.10
CA ASP A 166 8.04 11.26 25.02
C ASP A 166 6.91 11.94 24.25
N THR A 167 7.26 12.69 23.20
CA THR A 167 6.29 13.37 22.33
C THR A 167 5.35 12.38 21.65
N LEU A 168 5.88 11.33 21.03
CA LEU A 168 5.06 10.31 20.36
C LEU A 168 4.20 9.55 21.36
N CYS A 169 4.73 9.15 22.53
CA CYS A 169 3.94 8.49 23.56
C CYS A 169 2.78 9.39 24.03
N GLY A 170 3.04 10.69 24.24
CA GLY A 170 2.02 11.68 24.57
C GLY A 170 0.94 11.80 23.50
N ASN A 171 1.33 11.96 22.23
CA ASN A 171 0.40 12.08 21.10
C ASN A 171 -0.46 10.82 20.90
N LEU A 172 0.13 9.65 21.15
CA LEU A 172 -0.52 8.35 21.01
C LEU A 172 -1.24 7.90 22.28
N HIS A 173 -1.21 8.70 23.35
CA HIS A 173 -1.80 8.38 24.65
C HIS A 173 -1.27 7.05 25.24
N ILE A 174 0.03 6.81 25.10
CA ILE A 174 0.75 5.69 25.69
C ILE A 174 1.30 6.16 27.04
N ASP A 175 0.71 5.65 28.12
CA ASP A 175 1.13 5.95 29.49
C ASP A 175 2.33 5.07 29.87
N ILE A 176 3.53 5.62 29.68
CA ILE A 176 4.80 4.95 29.94
C ILE A 176 5.82 5.94 30.50
N GLU A 177 6.62 5.47 31.46
CA GLU A 177 7.82 6.14 31.94
C GLU A 177 8.98 5.20 31.63
N PHE A 178 9.91 5.63 30.78
CA PHE A 178 11.03 4.78 30.36
C PHE A 178 12.08 4.67 31.47
N ASP A 179 12.45 3.44 31.81
CA ASP A 179 13.63 3.16 32.61
C ASP A 179 14.84 2.97 31.69
N TRP A 180 15.74 3.95 31.68
CA TRP A 180 16.96 3.92 30.85
C TRP A 180 18.13 3.19 31.51
N GLY A 181 17.99 2.76 32.78
CA GLY A 181 19.05 2.06 33.51
C GLY A 181 20.29 2.90 33.83
N CYS A 182 20.26 4.21 33.60
CA CYS A 182 21.33 5.17 33.85
C CYS A 182 20.79 6.49 34.40
N ALA A 183 21.67 7.37 34.86
CA ALA A 183 21.27 8.66 35.44
C ALA A 183 21.13 9.74 34.37
N ASP A 184 21.94 9.68 33.33
CA ASP A 184 21.96 10.64 32.24
C ASP A 184 21.96 9.91 30.87
N PRO A 185 20.79 9.48 30.38
CA PRO A 185 20.71 8.73 29.12
C PRO A 185 21.18 9.53 27.90
N GLU A 186 21.17 10.85 27.95
CA GLU A 186 21.63 11.72 26.86
C GLU A 186 23.14 11.57 26.63
N ASP A 187 23.91 11.53 27.73
CA ASP A 187 25.37 11.41 27.72
C ASP A 187 25.87 9.95 27.79
N GLU A 188 25.06 9.02 28.33
CA GLU A 188 25.48 7.64 28.63
C GLU A 188 25.03 6.59 27.59
N LEU A 189 24.09 6.91 26.70
CA LEU A 189 23.54 5.97 25.71
C LEU A 189 23.64 6.53 24.28
N GLU A 190 23.77 5.62 23.31
CA GLU A 190 23.63 5.95 21.88
C GLU A 190 22.16 5.83 21.44
N VAL A 191 21.77 6.51 20.36
CA VAL A 191 20.38 6.50 19.83
C VAL A 191 19.87 5.08 19.61
N GLY A 192 20.68 4.19 19.02
CA GLY A 192 20.29 2.78 18.82
C GLY A 192 20.01 2.02 20.12
N GLN A 193 20.74 2.34 21.20
CA GLN A 193 20.50 1.73 22.53
C GLN A 193 19.20 2.26 23.15
N ILE A 194 18.94 3.55 23.02
CA ILE A 194 17.68 4.18 23.46
C ILE A 194 16.49 3.53 22.73
N MET A 195 16.57 3.39 21.41
CA MET A 195 15.53 2.77 20.60
C MET A 195 15.25 1.31 21.00
N LEU A 196 16.31 0.53 21.26
CA LEU A 196 16.17 -0.85 21.73
C LEU A 196 15.49 -0.93 23.10
N LEU A 197 15.96 -0.15 24.08
CA LEU A 197 15.38 -0.13 25.43
C LEU A 197 13.92 0.35 25.41
N ALA A 198 13.62 1.36 24.58
CA ALA A 198 12.27 1.86 24.39
C ALA A 198 11.37 0.78 23.76
N HIS A 199 11.86 0.07 22.74
CA HIS A 199 11.13 -1.02 22.10
C HIS A 199 10.77 -2.14 23.09
N GLU A 200 11.74 -2.61 23.88
CA GLU A 200 11.54 -3.66 24.88
C GLU A 200 10.48 -3.28 25.93
N GLN A 201 10.44 -2.01 26.33
CA GLN A 201 9.46 -1.51 27.30
C GLN A 201 8.08 -1.27 26.67
N LEU A 202 8.02 -0.72 25.45
CA LEU A 202 6.77 -0.56 24.68
C LEU A 202 6.07 -1.90 24.42
N GLN A 203 6.83 -2.96 24.17
CA GLN A 203 6.29 -4.31 23.98
C GLN A 203 5.48 -4.81 25.19
N GLN A 204 5.89 -4.44 26.41
CA GLN A 204 5.17 -4.80 27.63
C GLN A 204 3.80 -4.11 27.72
N GLN A 205 3.61 -3.01 27.00
CA GLN A 205 2.35 -2.27 26.89
C GLN A 205 1.57 -2.60 25.60
N GLY A 206 2.03 -3.58 24.81
CA GLY A 206 1.37 -3.98 23.55
C GLY A 206 1.68 -3.07 22.35
N PHE A 207 2.73 -2.27 22.44
CA PHE A 207 3.24 -1.42 21.37
C PHE A 207 4.61 -1.89 20.87
N ALA A 208 5.04 -1.38 19.74
CA ALA A 208 6.36 -1.65 19.18
C ALA A 208 6.89 -0.38 18.52
N LEU A 209 8.13 -0.03 18.83
CA LEU A 209 8.91 0.92 18.05
C LEU A 209 9.33 0.26 16.74
N TRP A 210 9.08 0.92 15.62
CA TRP A 210 9.56 0.57 14.28
C TRP A 210 10.54 1.64 13.81
N HIS A 211 11.55 1.25 13.03
CA HIS A 211 12.46 2.19 12.40
C HIS A 211 13.15 1.63 11.15
N TRP A 212 13.82 2.50 10.42
CA TRP A 212 14.84 2.15 9.44
C TRP A 212 15.92 3.22 9.37
N ASP A 213 17.08 2.82 8.88
CA ASP A 213 18.17 3.72 8.50
C ASP A 213 17.82 4.35 7.14
N THR A 214 17.82 5.68 7.06
CA THR A 214 17.52 6.39 5.82
C THR A 214 18.67 6.36 4.81
N GLY A 215 19.85 5.88 5.23
CA GLY A 215 21.10 5.91 4.47
C GLY A 215 21.87 7.22 4.62
N ASP A 216 21.33 8.16 5.40
CA ASP A 216 21.85 9.53 5.58
C ASP A 216 22.07 9.85 7.06
N ASP A 217 22.74 8.95 7.79
CA ASP A 217 23.10 9.15 9.20
C ASP A 217 21.88 9.50 10.09
N ALA A 218 20.69 9.00 9.74
CA ALA A 218 19.45 9.27 10.46
C ALA A 218 18.53 8.06 10.49
N TYR A 219 17.74 7.98 11.57
CA TYR A 219 16.67 7.02 11.72
C TYR A 219 15.33 7.68 11.48
N LEU A 220 14.49 7.01 10.70
CA LEU A 220 13.08 7.32 10.59
C LEU A 220 12.27 6.19 11.23
N GLY A 221 11.23 6.51 11.98
CA GLY A 221 10.38 5.48 12.55
C GLY A 221 9.08 5.98 13.14
N TRP A 222 8.37 5.06 13.79
CA TRP A 222 7.07 5.31 14.43
C TRP A 222 6.82 4.31 15.55
N ILE A 223 5.78 4.55 16.35
CA ILE A 223 5.25 3.58 17.31
C ILE A 223 3.93 3.01 16.79
N GLY A 224 3.77 1.69 16.83
CA GLY A 224 2.54 1.01 16.39
C GLY A 224 2.12 -0.09 17.36
N ARG A 225 0.86 -0.51 17.31
CA ARG A 225 0.37 -1.61 18.16
C ARG A 225 0.90 -2.96 17.66
N VAL A 226 1.31 -3.81 18.58
CA VAL A 226 1.74 -5.20 18.28
C VAL A 226 0.62 -5.99 17.60
N ALA A 227 -0.63 -5.75 18.00
CA ALA A 227 -1.81 -6.38 17.42
C ALA A 227 -1.98 -6.10 15.91
N ASP A 228 -1.42 -4.99 15.42
CA ASP A 228 -1.53 -4.51 14.04
C ASP A 228 -0.28 -4.81 13.19
N HIS A 229 0.67 -5.60 13.71
CA HIS A 229 1.97 -5.89 13.07
C HIS A 229 1.84 -6.27 11.59
N ALA A 230 0.95 -7.22 11.29
CA ALA A 230 0.80 -7.72 9.92
C ALA A 230 0.30 -6.64 8.96
N GLN A 231 -0.66 -5.80 9.39
CA GLN A 231 -1.16 -4.71 8.57
C GLN A 231 -0.10 -3.61 8.38
N ILE A 232 0.59 -3.22 9.46
CA ILE A 232 1.66 -2.23 9.41
C ILE A 232 2.77 -2.68 8.46
N ALA A 233 3.25 -3.93 8.59
CA ALA A 233 4.29 -4.49 7.72
C ALA A 233 3.87 -4.51 6.24
N ASN A 234 2.61 -4.90 5.95
CA ASN A 234 2.08 -4.91 4.60
C ASN A 234 2.01 -3.50 3.99
N CYS A 235 1.56 -2.51 4.76
CA CYS A 235 1.49 -1.13 4.29
C CYS A 235 2.88 -0.52 4.09
N ALA A 236 3.80 -0.72 5.04
CA ALA A 236 5.19 -0.27 4.94
C ALA A 236 5.87 -0.85 3.69
N GLN A 237 5.76 -2.17 3.48
CA GLN A 237 6.28 -2.84 2.28
C GLN A 237 5.65 -2.29 0.99
N ALA A 238 4.33 -2.05 0.98
CA ALA A 238 3.65 -1.52 -0.20
C ALA A 238 4.02 -0.06 -0.52
N LEU A 239 4.55 0.67 0.46
CA LEU A 239 5.07 2.03 0.32
C LEU A 239 6.59 2.07 0.09
N GLY A 240 7.28 0.94 0.14
CA GLY A 240 8.75 0.89 0.03
C GLY A 240 9.48 1.39 1.29
N LEU A 241 8.80 1.45 2.44
CA LEU A 241 9.40 1.82 3.72
C LEU A 241 10.06 0.57 4.33
N ASN A 242 11.38 0.59 4.49
CA ASN A 242 12.16 -0.57 4.96
C ASN A 242 12.14 -0.73 6.48
N ALA A 243 10.98 -0.52 7.11
CA ALA A 243 10.84 -0.50 8.56
C ALA A 243 10.97 -1.89 9.20
N ALA A 244 11.73 -1.95 10.28
CA ALA A 244 11.94 -3.12 11.12
C ALA A 244 11.85 -2.73 12.60
N TYR A 245 11.92 -3.73 13.49
CA TYR A 245 12.08 -3.47 14.91
C TYR A 245 13.56 -3.23 15.24
N PRO A 246 13.85 -2.39 16.26
CA PRO A 246 15.18 -2.35 16.84
C PRO A 246 15.61 -3.75 17.25
N ASP A 247 16.76 -4.18 16.75
CA ASP A 247 17.37 -5.45 17.10
C ASP A 247 18.69 -5.23 17.84
N GLN A 248 19.05 -6.23 18.63
CA GLN A 248 20.39 -6.33 19.19
C GLN A 248 21.34 -6.77 18.07
N LEU A 249 21.71 -5.91 17.13
CA LEU A 249 22.88 -5.98 16.21
C LEU A 249 22.77 -4.83 15.17
N ALA A 250 23.73 -3.91 15.04
CA ALA A 250 25.18 -4.11 15.08
C ALA A 250 25.91 -3.10 15.97
#